data_AF-A0A1I8C4U3-F1
#
_entry.id   AF-A0A1I8C4U3-F1
#
_cell.length_a   1.000
_cell.length_b   1.000
_cell.length_c   1.000
_cell.angle_alpha   90.00
_cell.angle_beta   90.00
_cell.angle_gamma   90.00
#
_symmetry.space_group_name_H-M   'P 1'
#
loop_
_entity.id
_entity.type
_entity.pdbx_description
1 polymer ?
#
loop_
_entity_poly.entity_id
_entity_poly.type
_entity_poly.pdbx_seq_one_letter_code
_entity_poly.pdbx_strand_id
1 'polypeptide(L)'
;MGEGVFDQNDKKYLYICKLHVKLVARIIVAIQCGIVLINLIYSMTRSSTIMLYSWTMTAFAIALYGSLAYGVYKEKRNFVLPYLIFQVVSIVLTILIFIVFIIGATASPSFLQHLATDFGSVDYTDISDNLQRAIHSFAVLVAIAIIIAFGYQILCFHVIFAFQRFLADRESFDFNLNTNDMDLTIA
;
A
#
# COMPACT_ATOMS: atom_id res chain seq x y z
N MET A 1 19.28 33.75 -3.85
CA MET A 1 19.53 32.38 -3.36
C MET A 1 19.51 31.50 -4.58
N GLY A 2 20.66 30.96 -4.99
CA GLY A 2 20.83 30.34 -6.31
C GLY A 2 19.88 29.17 -6.52
N GLU A 3 19.18 29.20 -7.66
CA GLU A 3 18.41 28.07 -8.17
C GLU A 3 19.37 26.90 -8.39
N GLY A 4 19.33 25.90 -7.51
CA GLY A 4 20.14 24.71 -7.66
C GLY A 4 19.70 23.94 -8.90
N VAL A 5 20.62 23.75 -9.85
CA VAL A 5 20.47 22.83 -10.99
C VAL A 5 19.96 21.48 -10.48
N PHE A 6 18.94 20.92 -11.13
CA PHE A 6 18.43 19.61 -10.77
C PHE A 6 19.55 18.56 -10.88
N ASP A 7 19.97 18.01 -9.74
CA ASP A 7 20.92 16.90 -9.69
C ASP A 7 20.18 15.62 -9.28
N GLN A 8 20.16 14.64 -10.19
CA GLN A 8 19.52 13.35 -9.94
C GLN A 8 20.16 12.62 -8.75
N ASN A 9 21.42 12.91 -8.42
CA ASN A 9 22.16 12.24 -7.35
C ASN A 9 22.16 13.04 -6.03
N ASP A 10 21.34 14.09 -5.93
CA ASP A 10 21.23 14.89 -4.72
C ASP A 10 20.78 14.02 -3.53
N LYS A 11 21.37 14.28 -2.36
CA LYS A 11 21.11 13.56 -1.10
C LYS A 11 19.63 13.59 -0.71
N LYS A 12 18.87 14.60 -1.15
CA LYS A 12 17.41 14.66 -0.94
C LYS A 12 16.62 13.54 -1.63
N TYR A 13 17.21 12.87 -2.62
CA TYR A 13 16.59 11.74 -3.34
C TYR A 13 17.11 10.38 -2.87
N LEU A 14 18.05 10.36 -1.91
CA LEU A 14 18.45 9.17 -1.18
C LEU A 14 17.46 8.94 -0.04
N TYR A 15 16.91 7.73 0.04
CA TYR A 15 15.89 7.34 0.99
C TYR A 15 16.41 6.23 1.91
N ILE A 16 15.51 5.43 2.51
CA ILE A 16 15.82 4.31 3.41
C ILE A 16 17.09 3.56 2.95
N CYS A 17 18.06 3.44 3.86
CA CYS A 17 19.37 2.81 3.61
C CYS A 17 20.22 3.46 2.51
N LYS A 18 20.06 4.78 2.25
CA LYS A 18 20.74 5.53 1.18
C LYS A 18 20.43 5.01 -0.23
N LEU A 19 19.30 4.32 -0.41
CA LEU A 19 18.85 3.88 -1.72
C LEU A 19 18.14 5.02 -2.44
N HIS A 20 18.41 5.17 -3.74
CA HIS A 20 17.75 6.18 -4.55
C HIS A 20 16.23 5.93 -4.61
N VAL A 21 15.43 7.00 -4.53
CA VAL A 21 13.95 6.95 -4.46
C VAL A 21 13.31 6.10 -5.57
N LYS A 22 13.88 6.13 -6.78
CA LYS A 22 13.52 5.25 -7.92
C LYS A 22 13.56 3.76 -7.56
N LEU A 23 14.63 3.30 -6.92
CA LEU A 23 14.80 1.89 -6.58
C LEU A 23 13.82 1.50 -5.48
N VAL A 24 13.66 2.33 -4.46
CA VAL A 24 12.74 2.08 -3.35
C VAL A 24 11.29 2.01 -3.86
N ALA A 25 10.88 2.91 -4.77
CA ALA A 25 9.56 2.87 -5.39
C ALA A 25 9.32 1.56 -6.18
N ARG A 26 10.33 1.05 -6.90
CA ARG A 26 10.24 -0.24 -7.61
C ARG A 26 10.10 -1.42 -6.65
N ILE A 27 10.82 -1.39 -5.53
CA ILE A 27 10.70 -2.39 -4.46
C ILE A 27 9.27 -2.39 -3.89
N ILE A 28 8.70 -1.20 -3.61
CA ILE A 28 7.31 -1.10 -3.13
C ILE A 28 6.34 -1.71 -4.14
N VAL A 29 6.46 -1.41 -5.42
CA VAL A 29 5.62 -2.01 -6.47
C VAL A 29 5.74 -3.53 -6.46
N ALA A 30 6.96 -4.07 -6.41
CA ALA A 30 7.19 -5.51 -6.38
C ALA A 30 6.55 -6.19 -5.16
N ILE A 31 6.69 -5.57 -3.97
CA ILE A 31 6.07 -6.08 -2.73
C ILE A 31 4.53 -6.06 -2.86
N GLN A 32 3.94 -4.96 -3.36
CA GLN A 32 2.49 -4.84 -3.52
C GLN A 32 1.93 -5.91 -4.46
N CYS A 33 2.60 -6.15 -5.60
CA CYS A 33 2.25 -7.24 -6.51
C CYS A 33 2.37 -8.62 -5.84
N GLY A 34 3.43 -8.83 -5.06
CA GLY A 34 3.63 -10.07 -4.29
C GLY A 34 2.51 -10.32 -3.28
N ILE A 35 2.09 -9.29 -2.54
CA ILE A 35 0.99 -9.37 -1.57
C ILE A 35 -0.32 -9.75 -2.27
N VAL A 36 -0.63 -9.15 -3.42
CA VAL A 36 -1.84 -9.48 -4.20
C VAL A 36 -1.81 -10.94 -4.64
N LEU A 37 -0.67 -11.43 -5.12
CA LEU A 37 -0.52 -12.82 -5.56
C LEU A 37 -0.67 -13.80 -4.39
N ILE A 38 -0.06 -13.51 -3.23
CA ILE A 38 -0.21 -14.30 -2.01
C ILE A 38 -1.68 -14.34 -1.58
N ASN A 39 -2.36 -13.18 -1.56
CA ASN A 39 -3.76 -13.10 -1.19
C ASN A 39 -4.66 -13.90 -2.14
N LEU A 40 -4.37 -13.86 -3.45
CA LEU A 40 -5.11 -14.64 -4.45
C LEU A 40 -4.99 -16.14 -4.19
N ILE A 41 -3.76 -16.65 -3.99
CA ILE A 41 -3.51 -18.08 -3.68
C ILE A 41 -4.17 -18.46 -2.36
N TYR A 42 -4.01 -17.65 -1.32
CA TYR A 42 -4.62 -17.89 -0.01
C TYR A 42 -6.15 -17.98 -0.12
N SER A 43 -6.78 -17.07 -0.88
CA SER A 43 -8.24 -17.05 -1.05
C SER A 43 -8.81 -18.32 -1.67
N MET A 44 -8.03 -19.05 -2.48
CA MET A 44 -8.44 -20.31 -3.09
C MET A 44 -8.59 -21.47 -2.09
N THR A 45 -8.03 -21.31 -0.88
CA THR A 45 -8.12 -22.30 0.20
C THR A 45 -9.25 -21.99 1.20
N ARG A 46 -10.05 -20.96 0.93
CA ARG A 46 -11.09 -20.43 1.82
C ARG A 46 -12.49 -20.64 1.24
N SER A 47 -13.51 -20.14 1.95
CA SER A 47 -14.90 -20.22 1.49
C SER A 47 -15.11 -19.51 0.15
N SER A 48 -16.12 -19.95 -0.61
CA SER A 48 -16.44 -19.37 -1.92
C SER A 48 -16.74 -17.87 -1.84
N THR A 49 -17.33 -17.40 -0.74
CA THR A 49 -17.56 -15.98 -0.47
C THR A 49 -16.25 -15.19 -0.35
N ILE A 50 -15.29 -15.68 0.44
CA ILE A 50 -13.97 -15.04 0.62
C ILE A 50 -13.19 -15.03 -0.70
N MET A 51 -13.30 -16.12 -1.47
CA MET A 51 -12.70 -16.24 -2.79
C MET A 51 -13.24 -15.18 -3.75
N LEU A 52 -14.57 -15.06 -3.88
CA LEU A 52 -15.22 -14.08 -4.77
C LEU A 52 -14.87 -12.63 -4.39
N TYR A 53 -14.89 -12.32 -3.09
CA TYR A 53 -14.48 -11.00 -2.60
C TYR A 53 -13.02 -10.71 -2.95
N SER A 54 -12.11 -11.65 -2.66
CA SER A 54 -10.68 -11.49 -2.92
C SER A 54 -10.36 -11.34 -4.41
N TRP A 55 -11.06 -12.08 -5.28
CA TRP A 55 -10.87 -11.99 -6.73
C TRP A 55 -11.35 -10.65 -7.28
N THR A 56 -12.52 -10.20 -6.81
CA THR A 56 -13.07 -8.88 -7.19
C THR A 56 -12.11 -7.77 -6.78
N MET A 57 -11.62 -7.78 -5.54
CA MET A 57 -10.63 -6.82 -5.05
C MET A 57 -9.30 -6.90 -5.80
N THR A 58 -8.90 -8.10 -6.23
CA THR A 58 -7.69 -8.29 -7.04
C THR A 58 -7.81 -7.61 -8.41
N ALA A 59 -8.99 -7.65 -9.05
CA ALA A 59 -9.20 -6.96 -10.32
C ALA A 59 -8.96 -5.43 -10.19
N PHE A 60 -9.48 -4.82 -9.11
CA PHE A 60 -9.21 -3.41 -8.81
C PHE A 60 -7.73 -3.16 -8.47
N ALA A 61 -7.12 -4.05 -7.71
CA ALA A 61 -5.70 -3.94 -7.34
C ALA A 61 -4.78 -4.01 -8.57
N ILE A 62 -5.07 -4.87 -9.56
CA ILE A 62 -4.32 -4.95 -10.81
C ILE A 62 -4.36 -3.62 -11.57
N ALA A 63 -5.52 -2.96 -11.64
CA ALA A 63 -5.63 -1.66 -12.29
C ALA A 63 -4.82 -0.57 -11.56
N LEU A 64 -4.96 -0.47 -10.24
CA LEU A 64 -4.27 0.51 -9.42
C LEU A 64 -2.75 0.29 -9.39
N TYR A 65 -2.31 -0.94 -9.12
CA TYR A 65 -0.90 -1.28 -9.02
C TYR A 65 -0.25 -1.39 -10.40
N GLY A 66 -1.02 -1.75 -11.44
CA GLY A 66 -0.58 -1.66 -12.84
C GLY A 66 -0.32 -0.22 -13.26
N SER A 67 -1.22 0.71 -12.92
CA SER A 67 -0.99 2.15 -13.13
C SER A 67 0.25 2.62 -12.38
N LEU A 68 0.38 2.27 -11.10
CA LEU A 68 1.57 2.61 -10.31
C LEU A 68 2.84 2.05 -10.92
N ALA A 69 2.86 0.77 -11.31
CA ALA A 69 4.00 0.11 -11.93
C ALA A 69 4.40 0.83 -13.21
N TYR A 70 3.43 1.14 -14.08
CA TYR A 70 3.70 1.93 -15.28
C TYR A 70 4.30 3.30 -14.93
N GLY A 71 3.71 4.02 -13.96
CA GLY A 71 4.21 5.33 -13.50
C GLY A 71 5.62 5.28 -12.93
N VAL A 72 5.97 4.24 -12.18
CA VAL A 72 7.29 4.05 -11.57
C VAL A 72 8.35 3.63 -12.60
N TYR A 73 8.05 2.66 -13.48
CA TYR A 73 9.01 2.15 -14.45
C TYR A 73 9.20 3.06 -15.66
N LYS A 74 8.14 3.73 -16.13
CA LYS A 74 8.21 4.73 -17.20
C LYS A 74 8.43 6.14 -16.68
N GLU A 75 8.52 6.31 -15.36
CA GLU A 75 8.77 7.59 -14.70
C GLU A 75 7.75 8.67 -15.14
N LYS A 76 6.47 8.29 -15.21
CA LYS A 76 5.35 9.15 -15.62
C LYS A 76 4.50 9.53 -14.42
N ARG A 77 4.54 10.82 -14.04
CA ARG A 77 3.89 11.34 -12.82
C ARG A 77 2.38 11.08 -12.78
N ASN A 78 1.69 11.27 -13.90
CA ASN A 78 0.22 11.16 -13.95
C ASN A 78 -0.31 9.76 -13.61
N PHE A 79 0.47 8.71 -13.87
CA PHE A 79 0.09 7.32 -13.57
C PHE A 79 0.31 6.92 -12.11
N VAL A 80 1.03 7.75 -11.33
CA VAL A 80 1.26 7.55 -9.90
C VAL A 80 0.10 8.13 -9.06
N LEU A 81 -0.59 9.16 -9.57
CA LEU A 81 -1.66 9.87 -8.86
C LEU A 81 -2.83 8.98 -8.40
N PRO A 82 -3.40 8.09 -9.24
CA PRO A 82 -4.52 7.25 -8.83
C PRO A 82 -4.20 6.40 -7.60
N TYR A 83 -2.97 5.87 -7.53
CA TYR A 83 -2.50 5.11 -6.38
C TYR A 83 -2.43 5.99 -5.12
N LEU A 84 -1.86 7.19 -5.20
CA LEU A 84 -1.75 8.07 -4.03
C LEU A 84 -3.10 8.51 -3.48
N ILE A 85 -4.07 8.82 -4.35
CA ILE A 85 -5.44 9.15 -3.95
C ILE A 85 -6.07 7.95 -3.23
N PHE A 86 -5.97 6.76 -3.83
CA PHE A 86 -6.51 5.54 -3.23
C PHE A 86 -5.81 5.19 -1.92
N GLN A 87 -4.52 5.46 -1.80
CA GLN A 87 -3.74 5.20 -0.59
C GLN A 87 -4.21 6.04 0.59
N VAL A 88 -4.54 7.32 0.38
CA VAL A 88 -5.12 8.19 1.43
C VAL A 88 -6.46 7.62 1.90
N VAL A 89 -7.34 7.24 0.96
CA VAL A 89 -8.64 6.64 1.29
C VAL A 89 -8.44 5.32 2.06
N SER A 90 -7.48 4.49 1.63
CA SER A 90 -7.16 3.21 2.27
C SER A 90 -6.65 3.38 3.70
N ILE A 91 -5.81 4.40 3.98
CA ILE A 91 -5.35 4.72 5.33
C ILE A 91 -6.55 5.06 6.25
N VAL A 92 -7.48 5.89 5.78
CA VAL A 92 -8.69 6.23 6.54
C VAL A 92 -9.54 4.99 6.80
N LEU A 93 -9.73 4.14 5.79
CA LEU A 93 -10.47 2.88 5.94
C LEU A 93 -9.81 1.92 6.94
N THR A 94 -8.49 1.81 6.96
CA THR A 94 -7.78 0.98 7.95
C THR A 94 -8.02 1.45 9.38
N ILE A 95 -8.05 2.76 9.61
CA ILE A 95 -8.39 3.33 10.93
C ILE A 95 -9.82 2.95 11.30
N LEU A 96 -10.78 3.08 10.37
CA LEU A 96 -12.16 2.69 10.62
C LEU A 96 -12.31 1.19 10.90
N ILE A 97 -11.63 0.34 10.14
CA ILE A 97 -11.60 -1.12 10.36
C ILE A 97 -11.05 -1.44 11.76
N PHE A 98 -9.99 -0.76 12.18
CA PHE A 98 -9.43 -0.95 13.53
C PHE A 98 -10.45 -0.56 14.62
N ILE A 99 -11.15 0.57 14.47
CA ILE A 99 -12.18 1.00 15.42
C ILE A 99 -13.33 -0.01 15.46
N VAL A 100 -13.83 -0.45 14.30
CA VAL A 100 -14.89 -1.47 14.20
C VAL A 100 -14.44 -2.78 14.83
N PHE A 101 -13.18 -3.18 14.63
CA PHE A 101 -12.62 -4.37 15.24
C PHE A 101 -12.60 -4.27 16.78
N ILE A 102 -12.15 -3.15 17.35
CA ILE A 102 -12.13 -2.94 18.81
C ILE A 102 -13.56 -2.96 19.39
N ILE A 103 -14.49 -2.26 18.75
CA ILE A 103 -15.90 -2.25 19.18
C ILE A 103 -16.49 -3.66 19.06
N GLY A 104 -16.33 -4.33 17.92
CA GLY A 104 -16.85 -5.68 17.68
C GLY A 104 -16.28 -6.71 18.66
N ALA A 105 -14.97 -6.65 18.93
CA ALA A 105 -14.29 -7.51 19.90
C ALA A 105 -14.79 -7.31 21.33
N THR A 106 -15.20 -6.08 21.68
CA THR A 106 -15.67 -5.75 23.03
C THR A 106 -17.18 -5.97 23.19
N ALA A 107 -17.97 -5.66 22.17
CA ALA A 107 -19.43 -5.62 22.23
C ALA A 107 -20.10 -6.94 21.83
N SER A 108 -19.43 -7.82 21.08
CA SER A 108 -20.03 -9.07 20.59
C SER A 108 -19.05 -10.26 20.67
N PRO A 109 -19.29 -11.23 21.57
CA PRO A 109 -18.50 -12.46 21.64
C PRO A 109 -18.56 -13.28 20.34
N SER A 110 -19.70 -13.22 19.64
CA SER A 110 -19.91 -13.92 18.36
C SER A 110 -19.12 -13.31 17.20
N PHE A 111 -18.78 -12.02 17.27
CA PHE A 111 -18.02 -11.35 16.22
C PHE A 111 -16.62 -11.96 16.04
N LEU A 112 -15.89 -12.14 17.14
CA LEU A 112 -14.55 -12.75 17.11
C LEU A 112 -14.60 -14.22 16.71
N GLN A 113 -15.68 -14.94 17.07
CA GLN A 113 -15.88 -16.30 16.63
C GLN A 113 -16.02 -16.36 15.11
N HIS A 114 -16.97 -15.64 14.52
CA HIS A 114 -17.13 -15.63 13.07
C HIS A 114 -15.85 -15.21 12.33
N LEU A 115 -15.16 -14.18 12.83
CA LEU A 115 -13.90 -13.73 12.23
C LEU A 115 -12.80 -14.81 12.30
N ALA A 116 -12.69 -15.52 13.42
CA ALA A 116 -11.74 -16.63 13.60
C ALA A 116 -12.10 -17.85 12.73
N THR A 117 -13.38 -18.12 12.51
CA THR A 117 -13.82 -19.16 11.58
C THR A 117 -13.42 -18.81 10.15
N ASP A 118 -13.80 -17.60 9.72
CA ASP A 118 -13.71 -17.18 8.33
C ASP A 118 -12.26 -16.96 7.89
N PHE A 119 -11.45 -16.29 8.73
CA PHE A 119 -10.05 -15.97 8.42
C PHE A 119 -9.04 -16.92 9.07
N GLY A 120 -9.36 -17.46 10.24
CA GLY A 120 -8.45 -18.34 10.99
C GLY A 120 -8.59 -19.82 10.69
N SER A 121 -9.74 -20.25 10.14
CA SER A 121 -10.15 -21.68 10.11
C SER A 121 -10.00 -22.35 11.48
N VAL A 122 -10.34 -21.63 12.55
CA VAL A 122 -10.35 -22.21 13.90
C VAL A 122 -11.53 -23.19 14.01
N ASP A 123 -11.25 -24.46 14.31
CA ASP A 123 -12.28 -25.49 14.48
C ASP A 123 -12.89 -25.42 15.90
N TYR A 124 -14.21 -25.50 15.99
CA TYR A 124 -15.00 -25.32 17.23
C TYR A 124 -15.33 -26.64 17.91
N THR A 125 -14.78 -27.75 17.42
CA THR A 125 -15.05 -29.10 17.95
C THR A 125 -14.32 -29.41 19.26
N ASP A 126 -13.48 -28.51 19.78
CA ASP A 126 -12.60 -28.74 20.92
C ASP A 126 -13.03 -28.02 22.22
N ILE A 127 -12.61 -28.58 23.36
CA ILE A 127 -13.03 -28.26 24.74
C ILE A 127 -12.96 -26.74 25.06
N SER A 128 -13.97 -26.21 25.75
CA SER A 128 -14.27 -24.77 25.96
C SER A 128 -13.09 -23.87 26.34
N ASP A 129 -12.15 -24.36 27.14
CA ASP A 129 -11.01 -23.56 27.63
C ASP A 129 -9.93 -23.34 26.56
N ASN A 130 -9.71 -24.32 25.68
CA ASN A 130 -8.77 -24.20 24.56
C ASN A 130 -9.33 -23.26 23.49
N LEU A 131 -10.65 -23.32 23.26
CA LEU A 131 -11.34 -22.44 22.32
C LEU A 131 -11.25 -20.97 22.72
N GLN A 132 -11.47 -20.63 23.99
CA GLN A 132 -11.38 -19.24 24.46
C GLN A 132 -9.97 -18.66 24.33
N ARG A 133 -8.93 -19.46 24.60
CA ARG A 133 -7.53 -19.07 24.38
C ARG A 133 -7.21 -18.89 22.90
N ALA A 134 -7.71 -19.75 22.03
CA ALA A 134 -7.52 -19.65 20.58
C ALA A 134 -8.15 -18.38 20.01
N ILE A 135 -9.39 -18.07 20.40
CA ILE A 135 -10.09 -16.84 19.97
C ILE A 135 -9.36 -15.59 20.46
N HIS A 136 -8.89 -15.56 21.71
CA HIS A 136 -8.15 -14.41 22.24
C HIS A 136 -6.80 -14.22 21.53
N SER A 137 -6.08 -15.31 21.29
CA SER A 137 -4.81 -15.28 20.54
C SER A 137 -5.02 -14.81 19.10
N PHE A 138 -6.09 -15.27 18.45
CA PHE A 138 -6.49 -14.79 17.12
C PHE A 138 -6.78 -13.29 17.12
N ALA A 139 -7.54 -12.78 18.09
CA ALA A 139 -7.86 -11.36 18.18
C ALA A 139 -6.60 -10.49 18.34
N VAL A 140 -5.64 -10.92 19.17
CA VAL A 140 -4.35 -10.22 19.33
C VAL A 140 -3.55 -10.23 18.02
N LEU A 141 -3.49 -11.37 17.33
CA LEU A 141 -2.81 -11.47 16.03
C LEU A 141 -3.44 -10.56 14.98
N VAL A 142 -4.77 -10.48 14.92
CA VAL A 142 -5.49 -9.58 14.02
C VAL A 142 -5.19 -8.12 14.35
N ALA A 143 -5.20 -7.74 15.63
CA ALA A 143 -4.86 -6.38 16.04
C ALA A 143 -3.44 -5.98 15.62
N ILE A 144 -2.47 -6.86 15.87
CA ILE A 144 -1.07 -6.67 15.44
C ILE A 144 -0.98 -6.57 13.91
N ALA A 145 -1.68 -7.44 13.18
CA ALA A 145 -1.70 -7.41 11.73
C ALA A 145 -2.26 -6.08 11.18
N ILE A 146 -3.34 -5.54 11.77
CA ILE A 146 -3.90 -4.24 11.38
C ILE A 146 -2.89 -3.11 11.63
N ILE A 147 -2.20 -3.11 12.77
CA ILE A 147 -1.18 -2.09 13.09
C ILE A 147 -0.01 -2.16 12.10
N ILE A 148 0.49 -3.37 11.80
CA ILE A 148 1.54 -3.58 10.80
C ILE A 148 1.08 -3.10 9.41
N ALA A 149 -0.14 -3.45 9.02
CA ALA A 149 -0.72 -3.02 7.75
C ALA A 149 -0.82 -1.48 7.67
N PHE A 150 -1.25 -0.83 8.74
CA PHE A 150 -1.31 0.63 8.84
C PHE A 150 0.08 1.27 8.69
N GLY A 151 1.09 0.76 9.41
CA GLY A 151 2.47 1.24 9.28
C GLY A 151 3.02 1.05 7.86
N TYR A 152 2.74 -0.10 7.24
CA TYR A 152 3.09 -0.38 5.85
C TYR A 152 2.39 0.56 4.87
N GLN A 153 1.12 0.91 5.10
CA GLN A 153 0.40 1.87 4.26
C GLN A 153 1.00 3.28 4.32
N ILE A 154 1.38 3.74 5.51
CA ILE A 154 2.06 5.04 5.69
C ILE A 154 3.41 5.02 4.97
N LEU A 155 4.18 3.93 5.13
CA LEU A 155 5.47 3.76 4.46
C LEU A 155 5.32 3.85 2.94
N CYS A 156 4.37 3.12 2.37
CA CYS A 156 4.11 3.13 0.93
C CYS A 156 3.71 4.53 0.45
N PHE A 157 2.78 5.20 1.16
CA PHE A 157 2.38 6.56 0.83
C PHE A 157 3.58 7.50 0.81
N HIS A 158 4.41 7.47 1.85
CA HIS A 158 5.55 8.35 1.98
C HIS A 158 6.59 8.14 0.86
N VAL A 159 6.94 6.89 0.56
CA VAL A 159 7.88 6.54 -0.53
C VAL A 159 7.35 6.99 -1.89
N ILE A 160 6.10 6.63 -2.21
CA ILE A 160 5.55 6.91 -3.54
C ILE A 160 5.26 8.41 -3.71
N PHE A 161 4.90 9.13 -2.65
CA PHE A 161 4.77 10.58 -2.67
C PHE A 161 6.13 11.27 -2.89
N ALA A 162 7.18 10.81 -2.21
CA ALA A 162 8.55 11.29 -2.45
C ALA A 162 8.99 11.04 -3.91
N PHE A 163 8.67 9.88 -4.46
CA PHE A 163 8.92 9.57 -5.87
C PHE A 163 8.15 10.49 -6.82
N GLN A 164 6.87 10.75 -6.54
CA GLN A 164 6.05 11.68 -7.33
C GLN A 164 6.65 13.09 -7.32
N ARG A 165 7.12 13.57 -6.15
CA ARG A 165 7.78 14.87 -6.04
C ARG A 165 9.09 14.92 -6.82
N PHE A 166 9.90 13.86 -6.77
CA PHE A 166 11.09 13.74 -7.61
C PHE A 166 10.77 13.87 -9.11
N LEU A 167 9.67 13.25 -9.57
CA LEU A 167 9.24 13.38 -10.96
C LEU A 167 8.79 14.81 -11.30
N ALA A 168 8.09 15.47 -10.38
CA ALA A 168 7.65 16.85 -10.57
C ALA A 168 8.84 17.82 -10.67
N ASP A 169 9.85 17.68 -9.79
CA ASP A 169 11.06 18.49 -9.81
C ASP A 169 11.80 18.32 -11.15
N ARG A 170 11.93 17.08 -11.64
CA ARG A 170 12.54 16.81 -12.95
C ARG A 170 11.76 17.43 -14.12
N GLU A 171 10.45 17.23 -14.16
CA GLU A 171 9.60 17.78 -15.23
C GLU A 171 9.67 19.31 -15.27
N SER A 172 9.75 19.97 -14.12
CA SER A 172 9.89 21.43 -14.04
C SER A 172 11.23 21.92 -14.59
N PHE A 173 12.31 21.17 -14.35
CA PHE A 173 13.63 21.47 -14.88
C PHE A 173 13.69 21.29 -16.40
N ASP A 174 13.16 20.18 -16.93
CA ASP A 174 13.11 19.92 -18.37
C ASP A 174 12.32 21.01 -19.12
N PHE A 175 11.23 21.52 -18.54
CA PHE A 175 10.46 22.63 -19.11
C PHE A 175 11.26 23.93 -19.18
N ASN A 176 12.00 24.26 -18.12
CA ASN A 176 12.82 25.47 -18.07
C ASN A 176 13.97 25.44 -19.07
N LEU A 177 14.60 24.28 -19.29
CA LEU A 177 15.64 24.11 -20.32
C LEU A 177 15.09 24.36 -21.73
N ASN A 178 13.98 23.73 -22.09
CA ASN A 178 13.38 23.87 -23.42
C ASN A 178 12.95 25.31 -23.71
N THR A 179 12.49 26.05 -22.69
CA THR A 179 12.10 27.46 -22.84
C THR A 179 13.32 28.33 -23.13
N ASN A 180 14.42 28.14 -22.39
CA ASN A 180 15.66 28.88 -22.59
C ASN A 180 16.31 28.59 -23.96
N ASP A 181 16.25 27.36 -24.45
CA ASP A 181 16.76 26.97 -25.77
C ASP A 181 15.92 27.58 -26.92
N MET A 182 14.60 27.72 -26.73
CA MET A 182 13.74 28.43 -27.69
C MET A 182 14.05 29.93 -27.73
N ASP A 183 14.31 30.58 -26.59
CA ASP A 183 14.66 32.00 -26.57
C ASP A 183 16.03 32.27 -27.24
N LEU A 184 16.97 31.34 -27.16
CA LEU A 184 18.29 31.44 -27.80
C LEU A 184 18.27 31.21 -29.33
N THR A 185 17.23 30.57 -29.87
CA THR A 185 17.10 30.30 -31.32
C THR A 185 16.32 31.40 -32.06
N ILE A 186 15.71 32.34 -31.34
CA ILE A 186 14.94 33.46 -31.90
C ILE A 186 15.76 34.78 -31.87
N ALA A 187 16.95 34.78 -31.25
CA ALA A 187 17.90 35.90 -31.22
C ALA A 187 18.98 35.77 -32.31
#